data_AF-A0A222FNU8-F1
#
_entry.id   AF-A0A222FNU8-F1
#
_cell.length_a   1.000
_cell.length_b   1.000
_cell.length_c   1.000
_cell.angle_alpha   90.00
_cell.angle_beta   90.00
_cell.angle_gamma   90.00
#
_symmetry.space_group_name_H-M   'P 1'
#
loop_
_entity.id
_entity.type
_entity.pdbx_description
1 polymer ?
#
loop_
_entity_poly.entity_id
_entity_poly.type
_entity_poly.pdbx_seq_one_letter_code
_entity_poly.pdbx_strand_id
1 'polypeptide(L)'
;MPLQHFITHRIEKSEKDPGASFTHSEDEANLEQELLAGFCQHTAQQLKGILAKRGGRRYGAFHPEITQVAALLKDWQAQRQSFAAVTRRIGLLLSGSLDNSEYAIDGFFAFFVEQLADSDRLYVFHLQHRTSVSVAADMSLSETHYLDFASTGFGIMLNLTDWQQQQDNYLTWTYGRADRALQNHFADVLGFCDTLDSAEETREFLQAVEDYSQQLPAEKSHEYKSKVVEYCVEQDMRGEQVDVKELSEFISATVETEQTAGQDFAHYVVARQQQDEDKAALPSTLTPDRKTLKQYLRYNGKNRDLSISFSAHLLDETIHYHAASDTLTIKTLPDSLRKQLRGDD
;
A
#
# COMPACT_ATOMS: atom_id res chain seq x y z
N MET A 1 13.01 21.56 -4.25
CA MET A 1 12.00 20.54 -4.63
C MET A 1 12.24 19.31 -3.76
N PRO A 2 11.22 18.54 -3.35
CA PRO A 2 11.43 17.36 -2.51
C PRO A 2 12.18 16.23 -3.24
N LEU A 3 11.95 16.09 -4.56
CA LEU A 3 12.67 15.13 -5.40
C LEU A 3 14.15 15.52 -5.56
N GLN A 4 15.07 14.69 -5.06
CA GLN A 4 16.52 14.92 -5.12
C GLN A 4 17.21 14.08 -6.19
N HIS A 5 16.72 12.84 -6.39
CA HIS A 5 17.32 11.88 -7.32
C HIS A 5 16.23 11.26 -8.19
N PHE A 6 16.51 11.06 -9.48
CA PHE A 6 15.66 10.30 -10.39
C PHE A 6 16.51 9.67 -11.49
N ILE A 7 16.41 8.36 -11.66
CA ILE A 7 17.12 7.64 -12.72
C ILE A 7 16.30 6.45 -13.20
N THR A 8 16.41 6.16 -14.50
CA THR A 8 15.78 4.99 -15.11
C THR A 8 16.81 4.07 -15.75
N HIS A 9 16.52 2.78 -15.72
CA HIS A 9 17.29 1.71 -16.38
C HIS A 9 16.30 0.81 -17.13
N ARG A 10 16.68 0.24 -18.27
CA ARG A 10 15.85 -0.68 -19.05
C ARG A 10 16.22 -2.13 -18.73
N ILE A 11 15.20 -2.97 -18.62
CA ILE A 11 15.34 -4.42 -18.49
C ILE A 11 14.45 -5.12 -19.52
N GLU A 12 14.97 -6.16 -20.16
CA GLU A 12 14.23 -6.95 -21.15
C GLU A 12 14.66 -8.40 -21.11
N LYS A 13 13.70 -9.32 -21.03
CA LYS A 13 13.88 -10.76 -21.14
C LYS A 13 12.59 -11.41 -21.63
N SER A 14 12.65 -12.14 -22.74
CA SER A 14 11.57 -13.04 -23.14
C SER A 14 11.69 -14.40 -22.45
N GLU A 15 10.61 -15.19 -22.41
CA GLU A 15 10.60 -16.53 -21.81
C GLU A 15 11.64 -17.48 -22.44
N LYS A 16 12.04 -17.23 -23.69
CA LYS A 16 12.98 -18.07 -24.45
C LYS A 16 14.43 -17.63 -24.32
N ASP A 17 14.67 -16.44 -23.77
CA ASP A 17 16.01 -15.90 -23.67
C ASP A 17 16.75 -16.52 -22.48
N PRO A 18 18.03 -16.90 -22.64
CA PRO A 18 18.81 -17.51 -21.58
C PRO A 18 19.12 -16.53 -20.44
N GLY A 19 19.00 -15.22 -20.67
CA GLY A 19 19.29 -14.19 -19.67
C GLY A 19 18.65 -12.85 -19.99
N ALA A 20 18.61 -11.97 -19.00
CA ALA A 20 18.03 -10.64 -19.15
C ALA A 20 19.04 -9.64 -19.75
N SER A 21 18.59 -8.83 -20.70
CA SER A 21 19.30 -7.64 -21.14
C SER A 21 19.04 -6.49 -20.17
N PHE A 22 20.10 -5.81 -19.75
CA PHE A 22 20.03 -4.66 -18.85
C PHE A 22 20.83 -3.47 -19.41
N THR A 23 20.13 -2.38 -19.70
CA THR A 23 20.71 -1.13 -20.19
C THR A 23 20.51 -0.06 -19.11
N HIS A 24 21.59 0.58 -18.67
CA HIS A 24 21.55 1.58 -17.61
C HIS A 24 21.83 2.97 -18.15
N SER A 25 21.30 3.98 -17.47
CA SER A 25 21.71 5.37 -17.66
C SER A 25 23.07 5.58 -16.98
N GLU A 26 23.95 6.33 -17.64
CA GLU A 26 25.26 6.70 -17.08
C GLU A 26 25.10 7.72 -15.95
N ASP A 27 24.23 8.72 -16.17
CA ASP A 27 23.97 9.81 -15.24
C ASP A 27 22.51 9.85 -14.78
N GLU A 28 22.29 10.52 -13.65
CA GLU A 28 20.97 10.84 -13.11
C GLU A 28 20.26 11.89 -13.97
N ALA A 29 18.93 12.00 -13.86
CA ALA A 29 18.20 13.08 -14.52
C ALA A 29 18.67 14.45 -14.00
N ASN A 30 18.99 15.39 -14.91
CA ASN A 30 19.35 16.75 -14.53
C ASN A 30 18.10 17.52 -14.05
N LEU A 31 17.88 17.52 -12.73
CA LEU A 31 16.75 18.19 -12.09
C LEU A 31 16.88 19.72 -12.04
N GLU A 32 18.00 20.30 -12.50
CA GLU A 32 18.13 21.75 -12.69
C GLU A 32 17.44 22.22 -13.98
N GLN A 33 17.24 21.32 -14.95
CA GLN A 33 16.49 21.61 -16.17
C GLN A 33 14.98 21.55 -15.89
N GLU A 34 14.33 22.72 -15.88
CA GLU A 34 12.91 22.89 -15.49
C GLU A 34 11.94 21.89 -16.15
N LEU A 35 12.03 21.73 -17.48
CA LEU A 35 11.15 20.81 -18.22
C LEU A 35 11.35 19.35 -17.79
N LEU A 36 12.60 18.91 -17.63
CA LEU A 36 12.92 17.54 -17.25
C LEU A 36 12.53 17.28 -15.79
N ALA A 37 12.82 18.23 -14.90
CA ALA A 37 12.37 18.20 -13.51
C ALA A 37 10.85 18.03 -13.42
N GLY A 38 10.08 18.76 -14.25
CA GLY A 38 8.63 18.63 -14.33
C GLY A 38 8.16 17.20 -14.71
N PHE A 39 8.80 16.57 -15.70
CA PHE A 39 8.49 15.19 -16.07
C PHE A 39 8.84 14.18 -14.97
N CYS A 40 10.00 14.32 -14.33
CA CYS A 40 10.41 13.45 -13.23
C CYS A 40 9.46 13.58 -12.03
N GLN A 41 9.08 14.81 -11.66
CA GLN A 41 8.11 15.07 -10.59
C GLN A 41 6.74 14.47 -10.90
N HIS A 42 6.22 14.68 -12.11
CA HIS A 42 4.92 14.14 -12.50
C HIS A 42 4.93 12.61 -12.43
N THR A 43 5.98 11.99 -12.96
CA THR A 43 6.17 10.54 -12.93
C THR A 43 6.24 10.02 -11.49
N ALA A 44 7.06 10.62 -10.64
CA ALA A 44 7.18 10.24 -9.23
C ALA A 44 5.83 10.36 -8.49
N GLN A 45 5.08 11.45 -8.72
CA GLN A 45 3.76 11.64 -8.11
C GLN A 45 2.76 10.57 -8.55
N GLN A 46 2.73 10.21 -9.84
CA GLN A 46 1.86 9.15 -10.35
C GLN A 46 2.21 7.78 -9.75
N LEU A 47 3.50 7.44 -9.67
CA LEU A 47 3.97 6.17 -9.11
C LEU A 47 3.66 6.03 -7.62
N LYS A 48 3.87 7.10 -6.84
CA LYS A 48 3.44 7.14 -5.43
C LYS A 48 1.94 6.94 -5.28
N GLY A 49 1.15 7.62 -6.12
CA GLY A 49 -0.30 7.45 -6.15
C GLY A 49 -0.75 6.02 -6.46
N ILE A 50 -0.01 5.31 -7.33
CA ILE A 50 -0.25 3.90 -7.63
C ILE A 50 0.07 3.03 -6.42
N LEU A 51 1.24 3.20 -5.80
CA LEU A 51 1.66 2.44 -4.61
C LEU A 51 0.65 2.60 -3.46
N ALA A 52 0.19 3.82 -3.20
CA ALA A 52 -0.80 4.12 -2.16
C ALA A 52 -2.20 3.52 -2.43
N LYS A 53 -2.58 3.30 -3.68
CA LYS A 53 -3.89 2.75 -4.06
C LYS A 53 -3.89 1.23 -4.23
N ARG A 54 -2.71 0.63 -4.40
CA ARG A 54 -2.55 -0.79 -4.69
C ARG A 54 -2.86 -1.63 -3.44
N GLY A 55 -3.74 -2.62 -3.58
CA GLY A 55 -4.01 -3.58 -2.51
C GLY A 55 -2.93 -4.67 -2.41
N GLY A 56 -2.89 -5.38 -1.29
CA GLY A 56 -1.91 -6.45 -1.06
C GLY A 56 -0.49 -5.94 -0.84
N ARG A 57 -0.35 -4.77 -0.20
CA ARG A 57 0.95 -4.27 0.24
C ARG A 57 1.52 -5.19 1.31
N ARG A 58 2.81 -5.43 1.21
CA ARG A 58 3.61 -6.17 2.16
C ARG A 58 4.52 -5.19 2.88
N TYR A 59 4.63 -5.35 4.19
CA TYR A 59 5.41 -4.48 5.05
C TYR A 59 6.49 -5.31 5.73
N GLY A 60 7.70 -4.78 5.77
CA GLY A 60 8.84 -5.58 6.13
C GLY A 60 10.12 -4.78 6.31
N ALA A 61 11.21 -5.52 6.42
CA ALA A 61 12.55 -5.01 6.56
C ALA A 61 13.52 -5.77 5.66
N PHE A 62 14.78 -5.35 5.62
CA PHE A 62 15.82 -6.17 5.00
C PHE A 62 16.09 -7.43 5.83
N HIS A 63 16.19 -8.56 5.15
CA HIS A 63 16.55 -9.85 5.71
C HIS A 63 17.98 -9.78 6.27
N PRO A 64 18.23 -10.27 7.50
CA PRO A 64 19.53 -10.11 8.16
C PRO A 64 20.67 -10.82 7.42
N GLU A 65 20.36 -11.90 6.68
CA GLU A 65 21.36 -12.69 5.95
C GLU A 65 21.50 -12.29 4.46
N ILE A 66 20.51 -11.61 3.88
CA ILE A 66 20.54 -11.19 2.46
C ILE A 66 20.85 -9.70 2.41
N THR A 67 22.13 -9.38 2.44
CA THR A 67 22.61 -8.03 2.76
C THR A 67 23.08 -7.22 1.56
N GLN A 68 23.07 -7.80 0.35
CA GLN A 68 23.73 -7.20 -0.82
C GLN A 68 23.17 -5.81 -1.16
N VAL A 69 21.84 -5.69 -1.30
CA VAL A 69 21.18 -4.42 -1.63
C VAL A 69 21.27 -3.43 -0.46
N ALA A 70 21.06 -3.91 0.77
CA ALA A 70 21.25 -3.09 1.97
C ALA A 70 22.67 -2.50 2.06
N ALA A 71 23.71 -3.28 1.72
CA ALA A 71 25.08 -2.80 1.71
C ALA A 71 25.31 -1.75 0.62
N LEU A 72 24.75 -1.93 -0.58
CA LEU A 72 24.82 -0.94 -1.65
C LEU A 72 24.19 0.40 -1.26
N LEU A 73 23.02 0.35 -0.64
CA LEU A 73 22.33 1.55 -0.17
C LEU A 73 23.09 2.24 0.97
N LYS A 74 23.73 1.49 1.86
CA LYS A 74 24.64 2.04 2.89
C LYS A 74 25.86 2.71 2.29
N ASP A 75 26.46 2.13 1.24
CA ASP A 75 27.59 2.75 0.54
C ASP A 75 27.18 4.07 -0.15
N TRP A 76 25.96 4.16 -0.69
CA TRP A 76 25.41 5.41 -1.21
C TRP A 76 25.17 6.44 -0.09
N GLN A 77 24.52 6.08 1.02
CA GLN A 77 24.29 6.97 2.16
C GLN A 77 25.60 7.50 2.77
N ALA A 78 26.65 6.67 2.77
CA ALA A 78 27.99 7.03 3.22
C ALA A 78 28.81 7.80 2.15
N GLN A 79 28.21 8.18 1.02
CA GLN A 79 28.83 8.89 -0.10
C GLN A 79 30.06 8.17 -0.70
N ARG A 80 30.15 6.85 -0.55
CA ARG A 80 31.23 6.04 -1.13
C ARG A 80 30.99 5.72 -2.60
N GLN A 81 29.73 5.75 -3.03
CA GLN A 81 29.30 5.54 -4.41
C GLN A 81 28.19 6.54 -4.76
N SER A 82 28.15 6.96 -6.03
CA SER A 82 27.07 7.79 -6.54
C SER A 82 25.75 7.02 -6.60
N PHE A 83 24.63 7.75 -6.64
CA PHE A 83 23.30 7.15 -6.77
C PHE A 83 23.21 6.30 -8.05
N ALA A 84 23.64 6.83 -9.20
CA ALA A 84 23.68 6.11 -10.47
C ALA A 84 24.49 4.81 -10.41
N ALA A 85 25.64 4.80 -9.72
CA ALA A 85 26.46 3.59 -9.57
C ALA A 85 25.73 2.52 -8.73
N VAL A 86 25.06 2.92 -7.66
CA VAL A 86 24.31 2.00 -6.79
C VAL A 86 23.07 1.46 -7.48
N THR A 87 22.27 2.30 -8.15
CA THR A 87 21.07 1.84 -8.89
C THR A 87 21.43 0.91 -10.05
N ARG A 88 22.55 1.17 -10.74
CA ARG A 88 23.11 0.25 -11.75
C ARG A 88 23.43 -1.11 -11.15
N ARG A 89 24.11 -1.15 -10.00
CA ARG A 89 24.48 -2.41 -9.33
C ARG A 89 23.24 -3.17 -8.86
N ILE A 90 22.25 -2.49 -8.31
CA ILE A 90 20.96 -3.10 -7.94
C ILE A 90 20.26 -3.66 -9.18
N GLY A 91 20.21 -2.90 -10.28
CA GLY A 91 19.62 -3.34 -11.55
C GLY A 91 20.31 -4.58 -12.13
N LEU A 92 21.65 -4.66 -12.04
CA LEU A 92 22.43 -5.84 -12.45
C LEU A 92 22.15 -7.07 -11.57
N LEU A 93 21.97 -6.89 -10.25
CA LEU A 93 21.56 -7.98 -9.35
C LEU A 93 20.18 -8.52 -9.74
N LEU A 94 19.22 -7.61 -9.96
CA LEU A 94 17.88 -7.97 -10.39
C LEU A 94 17.88 -8.66 -11.76
N SER A 95 18.60 -8.13 -12.75
CA SER A 95 18.65 -8.73 -14.09
C SER A 95 19.34 -10.09 -14.06
N GLY A 96 20.49 -10.22 -13.40
CA GLY A 96 21.24 -11.47 -13.32
C GLY A 96 20.47 -12.57 -12.57
N SER A 97 19.60 -12.20 -11.64
CA SER A 97 18.73 -13.17 -10.97
C SER A 97 17.73 -13.86 -11.91
N LEU A 98 17.44 -13.25 -13.07
CA LEU A 98 16.51 -13.81 -14.06
C LEU A 98 17.21 -14.77 -15.02
N ASP A 99 18.53 -14.87 -15.00
CA ASP A 99 19.27 -15.74 -15.91
C ASP A 99 18.90 -17.21 -15.69
N ASN A 100 18.67 -17.93 -16.78
CA ASN A 100 18.21 -19.32 -16.81
C ASN A 100 16.85 -19.57 -16.10
N SER A 101 16.07 -18.53 -15.83
CA SER A 101 14.69 -18.66 -15.35
C SER A 101 13.68 -18.67 -16.51
N GLU A 102 12.43 -19.06 -16.25
CA GLU A 102 11.32 -18.94 -17.21
C GLU A 102 10.64 -17.56 -17.14
N TYR A 103 11.11 -16.66 -16.26
CA TYR A 103 10.49 -15.36 -16.08
C TYR A 103 10.69 -14.47 -17.32
N ALA A 104 9.62 -13.83 -17.77
CA ALA A 104 9.67 -12.74 -18.74
C ALA A 104 9.48 -11.39 -18.04
N ILE A 105 10.22 -10.38 -18.49
CA ILE A 105 10.08 -9.01 -18.01
C ILE A 105 10.46 -8.06 -19.15
N ASP A 106 9.74 -6.95 -19.27
CA ASP A 106 10.07 -5.88 -20.19
C ASP A 106 9.64 -4.55 -19.58
N GLY A 107 10.48 -3.53 -19.77
CA GLY A 107 10.21 -2.19 -19.30
C GLY A 107 11.42 -1.54 -18.64
N PHE A 108 11.15 -0.74 -17.62
CA PHE A 108 12.14 0.10 -16.97
C PHE A 108 12.10 -0.03 -15.46
N PHE A 109 13.26 -0.04 -14.81
CA PHE A 109 13.36 0.28 -13.40
C PHE A 109 13.50 1.79 -13.24
N ALA A 110 12.62 2.40 -12.46
CA ALA A 110 12.74 3.79 -12.03
C ALA A 110 13.11 3.84 -10.55
N PHE A 111 14.20 4.54 -10.25
CA PHE A 111 14.67 4.80 -8.90
C PHE A 111 14.57 6.30 -8.63
N PHE A 112 13.99 6.68 -7.51
CA PHE A 112 13.96 8.08 -7.12
C PHE A 112 13.94 8.28 -5.61
N VAL A 113 14.49 9.40 -5.16
CA VAL A 113 14.59 9.77 -3.75
C VAL A 113 13.88 11.09 -3.51
N GLU A 114 13.02 11.10 -2.51
CA GLU A 114 12.43 12.32 -1.98
C GLU A 114 12.97 12.61 -0.60
N GLN A 115 13.38 13.85 -0.39
CA GLN A 115 13.66 14.41 0.92
C GLN A 115 12.46 15.23 1.36
N LEU A 116 11.85 14.79 2.45
CA LEU A 116 10.76 15.48 3.14
C LEU A 116 11.30 16.08 4.43
N ALA A 117 10.47 16.82 5.17
CA ALA A 117 10.91 17.46 6.42
C ALA A 117 11.46 16.45 7.43
N ASP A 118 10.80 15.30 7.58
CA ASP A 118 11.09 14.33 8.64
C ASP A 118 11.31 12.88 8.12
N SER A 119 11.18 12.64 6.80
CA SER A 119 11.24 11.29 6.23
C SER A 119 11.84 11.30 4.83
N ASP A 120 13.08 10.83 4.71
CA ASP A 120 13.71 10.58 3.43
C ASP A 120 13.24 9.22 2.90
N ARG A 121 12.81 9.16 1.64
CA ARG A 121 12.24 7.95 1.05
C ARG A 121 12.89 7.63 -0.29
N LEU A 122 13.32 6.38 -0.45
CA LEU A 122 13.73 5.81 -1.72
C LEU A 122 12.58 5.01 -2.31
N TYR A 123 12.33 5.19 -3.60
CA TYR A 123 11.34 4.45 -4.34
C TYR A 123 11.98 3.68 -5.49
N VAL A 124 11.49 2.46 -5.72
CA VAL A 124 11.88 1.61 -6.86
C VAL A 124 10.64 1.06 -7.52
N PHE A 125 10.48 1.30 -8.82
CA PHE A 125 9.32 0.80 -9.58
C PHE A 125 9.77 0.08 -10.84
N HIS A 126 9.05 -0.99 -11.18
CA HIS A 126 9.06 -1.53 -12.53
C HIS A 126 7.95 -0.88 -13.36
N LEU A 127 8.32 -0.25 -14.47
CA LEU A 127 7.46 0.49 -15.39
C LEU A 127 7.33 -0.27 -16.69
N GLN A 128 6.11 -0.64 -17.04
CA GLN A 128 5.80 -1.17 -18.37
C GLN A 128 5.58 0.00 -19.34
N HIS A 129 5.65 -0.29 -20.63
CA HIS A 129 5.35 0.66 -21.69
C HIS A 129 4.30 0.10 -22.65
N ARG A 130 3.64 0.99 -23.37
CA ARG A 130 2.74 0.64 -24.47
C ARG A 130 3.17 1.35 -25.74
N THR A 131 3.00 0.65 -26.84
CA THR A 131 3.04 1.21 -28.19
C THR A 131 1.67 1.78 -28.56
N SER A 132 1.65 2.93 -29.20
CA SER A 132 0.49 3.49 -29.90
C SER A 132 0.94 4.15 -31.20
N VAL A 133 -0.01 4.70 -31.94
CA VAL A 133 0.22 5.47 -33.16
C VAL A 133 0.12 6.96 -32.85
N SER A 134 1.08 7.75 -33.32
CA SER A 134 1.05 9.21 -33.32
C SER A 134 1.08 9.76 -34.73
N VAL A 135 0.55 10.97 -34.92
CA VAL A 135 0.70 11.72 -36.17
C VAL A 135 1.98 12.54 -36.08
N ALA A 136 2.94 12.28 -36.98
CA ALA A 136 4.19 13.03 -37.06
C ALA A 136 3.98 14.42 -37.67
N ALA A 137 5.01 15.27 -37.61
CA ALA A 137 4.94 16.65 -38.13
C ALA A 137 4.63 16.73 -39.63
N ASP A 138 4.94 15.68 -40.39
CA ASP A 138 4.66 15.54 -41.82
C ASP A 138 3.28 14.92 -42.13
N MET A 139 2.41 14.80 -41.12
CA MET A 139 1.09 14.16 -41.20
C MET A 139 1.11 12.66 -41.49
N SER A 140 2.28 12.01 -41.44
CA SER A 140 2.38 10.56 -41.51
C SER A 140 2.03 9.90 -40.17
N LEU A 141 1.63 8.63 -40.23
CA LEU A 141 1.48 7.81 -39.03
C LEU A 141 2.86 7.31 -38.59
N SER A 142 3.15 7.44 -37.30
CA SER A 142 4.40 7.02 -36.67
C SER A 142 4.10 6.21 -35.41
N GLU A 143 5.03 5.35 -35.01
CA GLU A 143 4.96 4.64 -33.75
C GLU A 143 5.38 5.55 -32.60
N THR A 144 4.68 5.48 -31.47
CA THR A 144 5.05 6.16 -30.24
C THR A 144 4.97 5.21 -29.05
N HIS A 145 5.89 5.37 -28.11
CA HIS A 145 5.93 4.59 -26.87
C HIS A 145 5.70 5.50 -25.68
N TYR A 146 4.89 5.06 -24.73
CA TYR A 146 4.63 5.78 -23.48
C TYR A 146 4.56 4.82 -22.30
N LEU A 147 4.82 5.34 -21.10
CA LEU A 147 4.75 4.58 -19.87
C LEU A 147 3.31 4.18 -19.56
N ASP A 148 3.10 2.92 -19.18
CA ASP A 148 1.80 2.40 -18.78
C ASP A 148 1.63 2.46 -17.25
N PHE A 149 1.12 3.58 -16.77
CA PHE A 149 0.79 3.77 -15.36
C PHE A 149 -0.41 2.93 -14.89
N ALA A 150 -1.19 2.33 -15.80
CA ALA A 150 -2.29 1.44 -15.43
C ALA A 150 -1.82 0.00 -15.16
N SER A 151 -0.69 -0.40 -15.75
CA SER A 151 -0.09 -1.74 -15.62
C SER A 151 1.37 -1.69 -15.17
N THR A 152 1.65 -0.94 -14.12
CA THR A 152 2.97 -1.00 -13.45
C THR A 152 3.24 -2.39 -12.87
N GLY A 153 4.51 -2.82 -12.91
CA GLY A 153 4.95 -4.07 -12.30
C GLY A 153 4.99 -3.99 -10.79
N PHE A 154 6.17 -4.14 -10.18
CA PHE A 154 6.32 -3.91 -8.75
C PHE A 154 6.57 -2.44 -8.40
N GLY A 155 6.35 -2.11 -7.13
CA GLY A 155 6.69 -0.82 -6.54
C GLY A 155 7.14 -1.03 -5.10
N ILE A 156 8.29 -0.44 -4.77
CA ILE A 156 8.93 -0.50 -3.47
C ILE A 156 9.07 0.92 -2.94
N MET A 157 8.78 1.10 -1.67
CA MET A 157 9.13 2.29 -0.90
C MET A 157 9.98 1.85 0.28
N LEU A 158 11.16 2.47 0.43
CA LEU A 158 12.05 2.33 1.57
C LEU A 158 12.09 3.67 2.30
N ASN A 159 11.62 3.69 3.55
CA ASN A 159 11.83 4.83 4.44
C ASN A 159 13.27 4.78 4.94
N LEU A 160 14.11 5.66 4.38
CA LEU A 160 15.54 5.72 4.68
C LEU A 160 15.77 6.22 6.11
N THR A 161 14.93 7.13 6.60
CA THR A 161 15.00 7.65 7.97
C THR A 161 14.73 6.54 8.98
N ASP A 162 13.61 5.82 8.83
CA ASP A 162 13.22 4.72 9.72
C ASP A 162 14.26 3.60 9.70
N TRP A 163 14.79 3.30 8.51
CA TRP A 163 15.85 2.31 8.36
C TRP A 163 17.15 2.68 9.09
N GLN A 164 17.55 3.96 9.04
CA GLN A 164 18.70 4.45 9.80
C GLN A 164 18.48 4.40 11.31
N GLN A 165 17.24 4.66 11.75
CA GLN A 165 16.84 4.60 13.14
C GLN A 165 16.58 3.18 13.66
N GLN A 166 16.72 2.16 12.80
CA GLN A 166 16.46 0.75 13.13
C GLN A 166 15.04 0.52 13.64
N GLN A 167 14.08 1.26 13.10
CA GLN A 167 12.66 0.97 13.31
C GLN A 167 12.26 -0.30 12.56
N ASP A 168 11.12 -0.87 12.92
CA ASP A 168 10.55 -1.99 12.18
C ASP A 168 9.78 -1.53 10.93
N ASN A 169 9.55 -2.44 9.98
CA ASN A 169 8.62 -2.24 8.86
C ASN A 169 8.90 -1.02 7.92
N TYR A 170 10.15 -0.60 7.78
CA TYR A 170 10.54 0.54 6.93
C TYR A 170 10.46 0.28 5.42
N LEU A 171 10.20 -0.95 4.98
CA LEU A 171 10.12 -1.34 3.58
C LEU A 171 8.69 -1.76 3.23
N THR A 172 8.07 -1.04 2.30
CA THR A 172 6.79 -1.39 1.69
C THR A 172 6.99 -1.98 0.31
N TRP A 173 6.44 -3.17 0.08
CA TRP A 173 6.47 -3.83 -1.22
C TRP A 173 5.07 -4.00 -1.80
N THR A 174 4.92 -3.69 -3.10
CA THR A 174 3.69 -3.90 -3.84
C THR A 174 3.90 -4.53 -5.22
N TYR A 175 2.94 -5.30 -5.73
CA TYR A 175 2.99 -5.90 -7.07
C TYR A 175 1.76 -5.63 -7.92
N GLY A 176 1.96 -5.51 -9.22
CA GLY A 176 0.91 -5.57 -10.22
C GLY A 176 0.21 -6.93 -10.20
N ARG A 177 -1.07 -6.97 -10.58
CA ARG A 177 -1.87 -8.20 -10.53
C ARG A 177 -1.31 -9.33 -11.41
N ALA A 178 -0.60 -8.97 -12.48
CA ALA A 178 -0.04 -9.91 -13.45
C ALA A 178 1.34 -10.46 -13.03
N ASP A 179 2.03 -9.84 -12.08
CA ASP A 179 3.47 -10.11 -11.81
C ASP A 179 3.70 -10.99 -10.58
N ARG A 180 2.69 -11.77 -10.18
CA ARG A 180 2.78 -12.61 -8.97
C ARG A 180 3.90 -13.66 -9.03
N ALA A 181 4.28 -14.10 -10.23
CA ALA A 181 5.36 -15.07 -10.41
C ALA A 181 6.75 -14.46 -10.08
N LEU A 182 6.98 -13.20 -10.44
CA LEU A 182 8.19 -12.44 -10.13
C LEU A 182 8.26 -11.99 -8.66
N GLN A 183 7.15 -12.12 -7.92
CA GLN A 183 7.03 -11.48 -6.63
C GLN A 183 8.01 -11.98 -5.58
N ASN A 184 8.06 -13.29 -5.38
CA ASN A 184 8.96 -13.87 -4.39
C ASN A 184 10.40 -13.82 -4.89
N HIS A 185 10.61 -14.02 -6.19
CA HIS A 185 11.92 -13.97 -6.82
C HIS A 185 12.66 -12.66 -6.55
N PHE A 186 12.05 -11.50 -6.83
CA PHE A 186 12.70 -10.22 -6.53
C PHE A 186 12.73 -9.89 -5.05
N ALA A 187 11.74 -10.34 -4.26
CA ALA A 187 11.81 -10.19 -2.81
C ALA A 187 13.07 -10.84 -2.24
N ASP A 188 13.38 -12.07 -2.67
CA ASP A 188 14.58 -12.79 -2.24
C ASP A 188 15.86 -12.08 -2.67
N VAL A 189 15.93 -11.58 -3.91
CA VAL A 189 17.12 -10.88 -4.44
C VAL A 189 17.38 -9.56 -3.73
N LEU A 190 16.32 -8.78 -3.46
CA LEU A 190 16.45 -7.52 -2.72
C LEU A 190 16.60 -7.74 -1.21
N GLY A 191 16.43 -8.98 -0.74
CA GLY A 191 16.47 -9.34 0.67
C GLY A 191 15.31 -8.75 1.45
N PHE A 192 14.10 -8.72 0.90
CA PHE A 192 12.91 -8.31 1.63
C PHE A 192 12.39 -9.45 2.52
N CYS A 193 12.13 -9.16 3.79
CA CYS A 193 11.47 -10.07 4.71
C CYS A 193 10.16 -9.45 5.18
N ASP A 194 9.04 -10.17 5.03
CA ASP A 194 7.82 -9.80 5.73
C ASP A 194 8.07 -9.91 7.23
N THR A 195 7.75 -8.85 7.96
CA THR A 195 7.83 -8.84 9.43
C THR A 195 6.46 -8.57 10.06
N LEU A 196 5.42 -8.38 9.25
CA LEU A 196 4.10 -7.93 9.71
C LEU A 196 2.94 -8.63 9.00
N ASP A 197 2.05 -9.28 9.75
CA ASP A 197 0.70 -9.60 9.28
C ASP A 197 -0.24 -8.43 9.60
N SER A 198 -0.21 -7.42 8.74
CA SER A 198 -1.04 -6.22 8.92
C SER A 198 -2.54 -6.53 8.97
N ALA A 199 -2.97 -7.65 8.38
CA ALA A 199 -4.38 -8.02 8.38
C ALA A 199 -4.79 -8.65 9.72
N GLU A 200 -3.91 -9.42 10.37
CA GLU A 200 -4.12 -9.91 11.73
C GLU A 200 -4.11 -8.77 12.75
N GLU A 201 -3.09 -7.92 12.74
CA GLU A 201 -3.02 -6.77 13.67
C GLU A 201 -4.22 -5.84 13.51
N THR A 202 -4.65 -5.56 12.27
CA THR A 202 -5.83 -4.73 12.02
C THR A 202 -7.11 -5.38 12.57
N ARG A 203 -7.24 -6.71 12.52
CA ARG A 203 -8.40 -7.40 13.10
C ARG A 203 -8.41 -7.29 14.62
N GLU A 204 -7.27 -7.51 15.28
CA GLU A 204 -7.14 -7.39 16.73
C GLU A 204 -7.42 -5.97 17.20
N PHE A 205 -6.91 -4.98 16.46
CA PHE A 205 -7.16 -3.57 16.70
C PHE A 205 -8.65 -3.24 16.59
N LEU A 206 -9.30 -3.66 15.51
CA LEU A 206 -10.72 -3.42 15.32
C LEU A 206 -11.59 -4.15 16.34
N GLN A 207 -11.13 -5.30 16.86
CA GLN A 207 -11.80 -5.96 17.97
C GLN A 207 -11.75 -5.11 19.25
N ALA A 208 -10.61 -4.48 19.56
CA ALA A 208 -10.55 -3.56 20.70
C ALA A 208 -11.41 -2.31 20.49
N VAL A 209 -11.48 -1.80 19.25
CA VAL A 209 -12.41 -0.71 18.88
C VAL A 209 -13.86 -1.13 19.10
N GLU A 210 -14.23 -2.34 18.69
CA GLU A 210 -15.56 -2.92 18.93
C GLU A 210 -15.86 -3.00 20.43
N ASP A 211 -14.99 -3.63 21.21
CA ASP A 211 -15.14 -3.81 22.66
C ASP A 211 -15.28 -2.46 23.40
N TYR A 212 -14.50 -1.44 22.99
CA TYR A 212 -14.60 -0.08 23.55
C TYR A 212 -15.93 0.57 23.17
N SER A 213 -16.30 0.50 21.89
CA SER A 213 -17.49 1.17 21.36
C SER A 213 -18.81 0.62 21.92
N GLN A 214 -18.83 -0.59 22.48
CA GLN A 214 -20.00 -1.16 23.16
C GLN A 214 -20.30 -0.47 24.51
N GLN A 215 -19.33 0.26 25.06
CA GLN A 215 -19.50 1.06 26.28
C GLN A 215 -20.13 2.44 25.98
N LEU A 216 -20.29 2.77 24.69
CA LEU A 216 -20.92 4.01 24.22
C LEU A 216 -22.41 3.81 23.92
N PRO A 217 -23.22 4.87 23.97
CA PRO A 217 -24.58 4.83 23.43
C PRO A 217 -24.61 4.36 21.97
N ALA A 218 -25.63 3.61 21.57
CA ALA A 218 -25.71 2.96 20.24
C ALA A 218 -25.48 3.95 19.07
N GLU A 219 -26.07 5.14 19.14
CA GLU A 219 -25.91 6.19 18.13
C GLU A 219 -24.44 6.65 17.99
N LYS A 220 -23.72 6.74 19.11
CA LYS A 220 -22.31 7.17 19.16
C LYS A 220 -21.34 6.05 18.82
N SER A 221 -21.69 4.80 19.12
CA SER A 221 -20.90 3.62 18.78
C SER A 221 -20.66 3.52 17.28
N HIS A 222 -21.69 3.74 16.45
CA HIS A 222 -21.55 3.68 15.00
C HIS A 222 -20.69 4.82 14.44
N GLU A 223 -20.93 6.04 14.92
CA GLU A 223 -20.14 7.23 14.55
C GLU A 223 -18.66 7.02 14.89
N TYR A 224 -18.37 6.53 16.10
CA TYR A 224 -17.03 6.21 16.58
C TYR A 224 -16.30 5.22 15.66
N LYS A 225 -16.91 4.06 15.39
CA LYS A 225 -16.32 3.02 14.51
C LYS A 225 -16.04 3.55 13.11
N SER A 226 -16.96 4.35 12.56
CA SER A 226 -16.83 4.92 11.22
C SER A 226 -15.66 5.90 11.15
N LYS A 227 -15.50 6.75 12.17
CA LYS A 227 -14.40 7.72 12.26
C LYS A 227 -13.03 7.06 12.45
N VAL A 228 -12.94 6.00 13.26
CA VAL A 228 -11.71 5.22 13.41
C VAL A 228 -11.27 4.63 12.07
N VAL A 229 -12.19 4.01 11.33
CA VAL A 229 -11.87 3.43 10.03
C VAL A 229 -11.51 4.50 9.00
N GLU A 230 -12.21 5.64 8.98
CA GLU A 230 -11.90 6.77 8.11
C GLU A 230 -10.45 7.25 8.33
N TYR A 231 -10.06 7.48 9.59
CA TYR A 231 -8.70 7.86 9.95
C TYR A 231 -7.67 6.82 9.50
N CYS A 232 -7.91 5.53 9.77
CA CYS A 232 -6.99 4.46 9.37
C CYS A 232 -6.83 4.37 7.85
N VAL A 233 -7.91 4.59 7.08
CA VAL A 233 -7.85 4.61 5.61
C VAL A 233 -7.08 5.82 5.09
N GLU A 234 -7.20 6.98 5.74
CA GLU A 234 -6.43 8.17 5.39
C GLU A 234 -4.92 7.98 5.62
N GLN A 235 -4.54 7.43 6.79
CA GLN A 235 -3.14 7.12 7.09
C GLN A 235 -2.55 6.10 6.12
N ASP A 236 -3.31 5.04 5.82
CA ASP A 236 -2.96 4.04 4.80
C ASP A 236 -2.73 4.67 3.41
N MET A 237 -3.53 5.68 3.03
CA MET A 237 -3.37 6.40 1.77
C MET A 237 -2.14 7.31 1.74
N ARG A 238 -1.64 7.75 2.90
CA ARG A 238 -0.38 8.50 3.03
C ARG A 238 0.84 7.59 3.14
N GLY A 239 0.62 6.29 3.37
CA GLY A 239 1.68 5.33 3.65
C GLY A 239 2.29 5.54 5.02
N GLU A 240 1.49 6.02 5.97
CA GLU A 240 1.87 6.30 7.36
C GLU A 240 1.21 5.26 8.28
N GLN A 241 1.86 4.98 9.42
CA GLN A 241 1.29 4.15 10.47
C GLN A 241 0.29 4.97 11.30
N VAL A 242 -0.69 4.30 11.90
CA VAL A 242 -1.64 4.89 12.83
C VAL A 242 -1.04 4.84 14.23
N ASP A 243 -0.67 5.98 14.80
CA ASP A 243 -0.36 6.07 16.23
C ASP A 243 -1.68 6.02 17.04
N VAL A 244 -1.76 5.09 17.98
CA VAL A 244 -3.00 4.84 18.75
C VAL A 244 -3.37 6.03 19.64
N LYS A 245 -2.38 6.79 20.14
CA LYS A 245 -2.63 7.99 20.95
C LYS A 245 -3.15 9.12 20.08
N GLU A 246 -2.50 9.38 18.95
CA GLU A 246 -2.94 10.41 18.01
C GLU A 246 -4.35 10.12 17.48
N LEU A 247 -4.64 8.86 17.17
CA LEU A 247 -5.98 8.43 16.81
C LEU A 247 -6.97 8.70 17.95
N SER A 248 -6.63 8.33 19.18
CA SER A 248 -7.51 8.55 20.33
C SER A 248 -7.83 10.03 20.52
N GLU A 249 -6.83 10.91 20.42
CA GLU A 249 -6.99 12.37 20.48
C GLU A 249 -7.87 12.89 19.35
N PHE A 250 -7.66 12.42 18.12
CA PHE A 250 -8.49 12.77 16.96
C PHE A 250 -9.95 12.38 17.15
N ILE A 251 -10.22 11.17 17.66
CA ILE A 251 -11.59 10.71 17.87
C ILE A 251 -12.27 11.49 19.00
N SER A 252 -11.58 11.73 20.12
CA SER A 252 -12.12 12.56 21.21
C SER A 252 -12.44 13.99 20.78
N ALA A 253 -11.72 14.54 19.81
CA ALA A 253 -11.98 15.87 19.25
C ALA A 253 -13.15 15.89 18.24
N THR A 254 -13.52 14.75 17.65
CA THR A 254 -14.50 14.67 16.55
C THR A 254 -15.82 14.02 16.96
N VAL A 255 -15.81 13.12 17.94
CA VAL A 255 -16.99 12.45 18.46
C VAL A 255 -17.23 12.94 19.88
N GLU A 256 -18.31 13.70 20.08
CA GLU A 256 -18.75 14.09 21.42
C GLU A 256 -19.15 12.83 22.21
N THR A 257 -18.25 12.42 23.11
CA THR A 257 -18.50 11.41 24.13
C THR A 257 -18.60 12.13 25.48
N GLU A 258 -19.63 11.85 26.29
CA GLU A 258 -19.78 12.40 27.65
C GLU A 258 -18.70 11.89 28.65
N GLN A 259 -17.70 11.17 28.15
CA GLN A 259 -16.68 10.52 28.95
C GLN A 259 -15.62 11.50 29.45
N THR A 260 -15.13 11.25 30.66
CA THR A 260 -14.16 12.08 31.38
C THR A 260 -12.74 11.84 30.83
N ALA A 261 -11.85 12.83 30.97
CA ALA A 261 -10.43 12.66 30.68
C ALA A 261 -9.85 11.43 31.41
N GLY A 262 -9.18 10.53 30.68
CA GLY A 262 -8.63 9.27 31.21
C GLY A 262 -9.49 8.01 30.96
N GLN A 263 -10.61 8.12 30.26
CA GLN A 263 -11.39 6.99 29.73
C GLN A 263 -11.31 6.86 28.21
N ASP A 264 -10.37 7.54 27.58
CA ASP A 264 -10.19 7.50 26.13
C ASP A 264 -9.68 6.13 25.65
N PHE A 265 -9.70 5.94 24.33
CA PHE A 265 -9.36 4.67 23.71
C PHE A 265 -7.91 4.25 23.95
N ALA A 266 -6.97 5.20 23.97
CA ALA A 266 -5.57 4.89 24.28
C ALA A 266 -5.42 4.33 25.71
N HIS A 267 -6.11 4.91 26.69
CA HIS A 267 -6.15 4.36 28.05
C HIS A 267 -6.83 2.99 28.10
N TYR A 268 -7.91 2.79 27.35
CA TYR A 268 -8.59 1.49 27.26
C TYR A 268 -7.67 0.39 26.73
N VAL A 269 -6.89 0.67 25.66
CA VAL A 269 -5.94 -0.28 25.09
C VAL A 269 -4.88 -0.68 26.12
N VAL A 270 -4.33 0.28 26.87
CA VAL A 270 -3.36 0.01 27.95
C VAL A 270 -3.98 -0.81 29.08
N ALA A 271 -5.20 -0.47 29.51
CA ALA A 271 -5.89 -1.21 30.57
C ALA A 271 -6.23 -2.65 30.15
N ARG A 272 -6.65 -2.85 28.89
CA ARG A 272 -6.96 -4.16 28.30
C ARG A 272 -5.74 -5.09 28.34
N GLN A 273 -4.55 -4.56 28.05
CA GLN A 273 -3.29 -5.32 28.11
C GLN A 273 -2.91 -5.74 29.53
N GLN A 274 -3.25 -4.92 30.54
CA GLN A 274 -2.93 -5.23 31.95
C GLN A 274 -3.87 -6.26 32.58
N GLN A 275 -5.08 -6.43 32.03
CA GLN A 275 -6.11 -7.30 32.61
C GLN A 275 -6.10 -8.73 32.07
N ASP A 276 -5.52 -8.98 30.90
CA ASP A 276 -5.67 -10.23 30.15
C ASP A 276 -4.35 -10.56 29.44
N GLU A 277 -3.42 -11.23 30.14
CA GLU A 277 -2.08 -11.59 29.60
C GLU A 277 -2.15 -12.52 28.38
N ASP A 278 -3.27 -13.24 28.19
CA ASP A 278 -3.50 -14.14 27.07
C ASP A 278 -4.00 -13.42 25.80
N LYS A 279 -4.35 -12.12 25.87
CA LYS A 279 -4.73 -11.34 24.68
C LYS A 279 -3.51 -10.70 24.04
N ALA A 280 -3.41 -10.82 22.72
CA ALA A 280 -2.35 -10.20 21.94
C ALA A 280 -2.23 -8.70 22.25
N ALA A 281 -1.00 -8.27 22.52
CA ALA A 281 -0.70 -6.88 22.83
C ALA A 281 -0.85 -6.04 21.56
N LEU A 282 -1.78 -5.08 21.59
CA LEU A 282 -1.90 -4.10 20.52
C LEU A 282 -0.63 -3.25 20.43
N PRO A 283 -0.03 -3.10 19.24
CA PRO A 283 1.14 -2.25 19.06
C PRO A 283 0.75 -0.77 19.28
N SER A 284 1.74 0.05 19.69
CA SER A 284 1.54 1.50 19.84
C SER A 284 1.27 2.19 18.50
N THR A 285 1.77 1.60 17.41
CA THR A 285 1.50 2.02 16.04
C THR A 285 0.93 0.84 15.24
N LEU A 286 -0.08 1.10 14.42
CA LEU A 286 -0.74 0.10 13.57
C LEU A 286 -0.42 0.38 12.10
N THR A 287 -0.07 -0.65 11.35
CA THR A 287 -0.05 -0.56 9.88
C THR A 287 -1.39 -1.08 9.33
N PRO A 288 -2.30 -0.20 8.85
CA PRO A 288 -3.67 -0.62 8.59
C PRO A 288 -3.80 -1.48 7.32
N ASP A 289 -4.49 -2.62 7.40
CA ASP A 289 -4.88 -3.38 6.22
C ASP A 289 -6.22 -2.88 5.66
N ARG A 290 -6.15 -2.21 4.50
CA ARG A 290 -7.32 -1.62 3.84
C ARG A 290 -8.43 -2.62 3.54
N LYS A 291 -8.11 -3.87 3.28
CA LYS A 291 -9.12 -4.90 3.00
C LYS A 291 -9.90 -5.22 4.27
N THR A 292 -9.20 -5.45 5.37
CA THR A 292 -9.77 -5.72 6.70
C THR A 292 -10.61 -4.55 7.20
N LEU A 293 -10.10 -3.30 7.10
CA LEU A 293 -10.87 -2.08 7.43
C LEU A 293 -12.19 -1.98 6.66
N LYS A 294 -12.18 -2.27 5.35
CA LYS A 294 -13.40 -2.24 4.52
C LYS A 294 -14.40 -3.35 4.89
N GLN A 295 -13.90 -4.53 5.26
CA GLN A 295 -14.73 -5.65 5.69
C GLN A 295 -15.40 -5.38 7.04
N TYR A 296 -14.73 -4.64 7.93
CA TYR A 296 -15.27 -4.26 9.23
C TYR A 296 -16.52 -3.37 9.14
N LEU A 297 -16.53 -2.38 8.24
CA LEU A 297 -17.72 -1.53 8.07
C LEU A 297 -18.83 -2.17 7.23
N ARG A 298 -18.56 -3.29 6.54
CA ARG A 298 -19.44 -3.77 5.48
C ARG A 298 -19.41 -5.28 5.29
N TYR A 299 -20.57 -5.89 5.42
CA TYR A 299 -20.79 -7.25 4.95
C TYR A 299 -20.86 -7.27 3.42
N ASN A 300 -20.23 -8.27 2.82
CA ASN A 300 -20.30 -8.51 1.38
C ASN A 300 -20.21 -10.00 1.07
N GLY A 301 -20.92 -10.43 0.03
CA GLY A 301 -20.92 -11.80 -0.46
C GLY A 301 -21.35 -11.85 -1.91
N LYS A 302 -20.74 -12.73 -2.70
CA LYS A 302 -21.07 -12.90 -4.11
C LYS A 302 -20.99 -14.37 -4.51
N ASN A 303 -21.97 -14.84 -5.26
CA ASN A 303 -21.91 -16.09 -6.01
C ASN A 303 -22.16 -15.79 -7.51
N ARG A 304 -22.43 -16.82 -8.32
CA ARG A 304 -22.63 -16.64 -9.77
C ARG A 304 -23.81 -15.73 -10.11
N ASP A 305 -24.90 -15.82 -9.35
CA ASP A 305 -26.19 -15.24 -9.72
C ASP A 305 -26.63 -14.12 -8.75
N LEU A 306 -25.93 -13.93 -7.63
CA LEU A 306 -26.24 -12.93 -6.58
C LEU A 306 -24.98 -12.25 -6.07
N SER A 307 -25.05 -10.93 -5.89
CA SER A 307 -24.07 -10.14 -5.13
C SER A 307 -24.80 -9.30 -4.10
N ILE A 308 -24.40 -9.39 -2.84
CA ILE A 308 -24.98 -8.62 -1.74
C ILE A 308 -23.89 -7.85 -1.02
N SER A 309 -24.20 -6.61 -0.62
CA SER A 309 -23.30 -5.81 0.19
C SER A 309 -24.05 -4.73 0.95
N PHE A 310 -23.83 -4.63 2.27
CA PHE A 310 -24.53 -3.69 3.16
C PHE A 310 -23.67 -3.30 4.35
N SER A 311 -23.92 -2.12 4.92
CA SER A 311 -23.17 -1.59 6.06
C SER A 311 -23.42 -2.43 7.31
N ALA A 312 -22.37 -2.70 8.10
CA ALA A 312 -22.45 -3.61 9.24
C ALA A 312 -23.48 -3.19 10.30
N HIS A 313 -23.69 -1.88 10.50
CA HIS A 313 -24.70 -1.37 11.45
C HIS A 313 -26.14 -1.72 11.07
N LEU A 314 -26.42 -2.04 9.80
CA LEU A 314 -27.77 -2.43 9.38
C LEU A 314 -28.13 -3.83 9.86
N LEU A 315 -27.14 -4.64 10.25
CA LEU A 315 -27.36 -5.94 10.83
C LEU A 315 -28.10 -5.79 12.17
N ASP A 316 -29.13 -6.60 12.37
CA ASP A 316 -30.06 -6.58 13.50
C ASP A 316 -30.97 -5.35 13.62
N GLU A 317 -30.79 -4.32 12.78
CA GLU A 317 -31.73 -3.20 12.65
C GLU A 317 -32.74 -3.41 11.50
N THR A 318 -32.23 -3.39 10.27
CA THR A 318 -33.03 -3.52 9.04
C THR A 318 -32.73 -4.81 8.31
N ILE A 319 -31.55 -5.39 8.52
CA ILE A 319 -31.11 -6.64 7.92
C ILE A 319 -30.93 -7.66 9.03
N HIS A 320 -31.63 -8.79 8.98
CA HIS A 320 -31.55 -9.83 10.00
C HIS A 320 -31.04 -11.13 9.40
N TYR A 321 -29.98 -11.69 9.98
CA TYR A 321 -29.50 -13.02 9.63
C TYR A 321 -30.09 -14.08 10.55
N HIS A 322 -30.64 -15.14 9.96
CA HIS A 322 -31.24 -16.26 10.67
C HIS A 322 -30.39 -17.50 10.45
N ALA A 323 -29.44 -17.75 11.36
CA ALA A 323 -28.48 -18.85 11.23
C ALA A 323 -29.14 -20.24 11.09
N ALA A 324 -30.25 -20.48 11.80
CA ALA A 324 -30.93 -21.78 11.78
C ALA A 324 -31.52 -22.16 10.42
N SER A 325 -31.93 -21.17 9.61
CA SER A 325 -32.48 -21.37 8.27
C SER A 325 -31.57 -20.88 7.16
N ASP A 326 -30.36 -20.44 7.52
CA ASP A 326 -29.39 -19.77 6.65
C ASP A 326 -30.04 -18.70 5.74
N THR A 327 -30.86 -17.84 6.35
CA THR A 327 -31.67 -16.84 5.63
C THR A 327 -31.29 -15.43 6.04
N LEU A 328 -31.21 -14.51 5.08
CA LEU A 328 -31.06 -13.09 5.32
C LEU A 328 -32.36 -12.34 4.97
N THR A 329 -32.95 -11.65 5.95
CA THR A 329 -34.16 -10.85 5.77
C THR A 329 -33.79 -9.38 5.67
N ILE A 330 -34.18 -8.70 4.59
CA ILE A 330 -33.97 -7.25 4.41
C ILE A 330 -35.31 -6.53 4.57
N LYS A 331 -35.47 -5.79 5.67
CA LYS A 331 -36.56 -4.85 5.90
C LYS A 331 -36.17 -3.51 5.27
N THR A 332 -37.12 -2.83 4.65
CA THR A 332 -36.90 -1.53 3.97
C THR A 332 -35.94 -1.64 2.78
N LEU A 333 -36.40 -2.27 1.69
CA LEU A 333 -35.61 -2.40 0.46
C LEU A 333 -35.24 -1.04 -0.15
N PRO A 334 -34.05 -0.90 -0.78
CA PRO A 334 -33.70 0.29 -1.54
C PRO A 334 -34.77 0.64 -2.59
N ASP A 335 -35.07 1.93 -2.77
CA ASP A 335 -36.18 2.37 -3.62
C ASP A 335 -36.04 1.90 -5.06
N SER A 336 -34.82 1.86 -5.61
CA SER A 336 -34.54 1.35 -6.96
C SER A 336 -34.92 -0.13 -7.11
N LEU A 337 -34.53 -0.97 -6.15
CA LEU A 337 -34.88 -2.39 -6.14
C LEU A 337 -36.38 -2.58 -5.91
N ARG A 338 -36.99 -1.76 -5.05
CA ARG A 338 -38.43 -1.81 -4.78
C ARG A 338 -39.28 -1.51 -6.02
N LYS A 339 -38.88 -0.52 -6.83
CA LYS A 339 -39.56 -0.18 -8.10
C LYS A 339 -39.47 -1.33 -9.11
N GLN A 340 -38.28 -1.88 -9.31
CA GLN A 340 -38.06 -3.02 -10.22
C GLN A 340 -38.90 -4.24 -9.82
N LEU A 341 -39.01 -4.56 -8.52
CA LEU A 341 -39.81 -5.68 -8.02
C LEU A 341 -41.33 -5.47 -8.15
N ARG A 342 -41.78 -4.20 -8.15
CA ARG A 342 -43.20 -3.85 -8.30
C ARG A 342 -43.61 -3.62 -9.76
N GLY A 343 -42.64 -3.47 -10.66
CA GLY A 343 -42.89 -3.09 -12.06
C GLY A 343 -43.24 -1.62 -12.24
N ASP A 344 -42.83 -0.76 -11.30
CA ASP A 344 -43.11 0.69 -11.27
C ASP A 344 -42.01 1.52 -11.99
N ASP A 345 -41.38 0.97 -13.02
CA ASP A 345 -40.26 1.61 -13.74
C ASP A 345 -40.68 2.80 -14.62
#